data_AF-A0A7C0X1B3-F1
#
_entry.id   AF-A0A7C0X1B3-F1
#
_cell.length_a   1.000
_cell.length_b   1.000
_cell.length_c   1.000
_cell.angle_alpha   90.00
_cell.angle_beta   90.00
_cell.angle_gamma   90.00
#
_symmetry.space_group_name_H-M   'P 1'
#
loop_
_entity.id
_entity.type
_entity.pdbx_description
1 polymer ?
#
loop_
_entity_poly.entity_id
_entity_poly.type
_entity_poly.pdbx_seq_one_letter_code
_entity_poly.pdbx_strand_id
1 'polypeptide(L)'
;MAKKLSKEEAKKRIEKLRKEIERHDYLYYVLNRPEISDAAYDSLKRELIELEKQFPEFVTPDSPTQRVGGPPLEKFEKVTHKVPMLTLNDAMDEEELREWEERIKRLLSPSEIKKLDYFAELKMDGLAMSLIYRDGILVKGATRGDGYTGEDVTQNVKTIRAIPLR
;
A
#
# COMPACT_ATOMS: atom_id res chain seq x y z
N MET A 1 -2.66 -31.29 27.79
CA MET A 1 -3.82 -31.06 26.90
C MET A 1 -3.90 -29.56 26.63
N ALA A 2 -3.71 -29.13 25.38
CA ALA A 2 -3.79 -27.70 25.04
C ALA A 2 -5.21 -27.20 25.33
N LYS A 3 -5.32 -26.13 26.11
CA LYS A 3 -6.58 -25.49 26.48
C LYS A 3 -7.27 -25.05 25.19
N LYS A 4 -8.39 -25.68 24.81
CA LYS A 4 -9.21 -25.22 23.68
C LYS A 4 -9.69 -23.80 24.02
N LEU A 5 -9.20 -22.79 23.31
CA LEU A 5 -9.71 -21.42 23.43
C LEU A 5 -11.21 -21.44 23.13
N SER A 6 -11.98 -20.68 23.89
CA SER A 6 -13.36 -20.37 23.49
C SER A 6 -13.36 -19.49 22.25
N LYS A 7 -14.46 -19.49 21.50
CA LYS A 7 -14.63 -18.67 20.30
C LYS A 7 -14.38 -17.17 20.55
N GLU A 8 -14.82 -16.67 21.70
CA GLU A 8 -14.64 -15.26 22.08
C GLU A 8 -13.18 -14.94 22.44
N GLU A 9 -12.49 -15.85 23.13
CA GLU A 9 -11.05 -15.72 23.40
C GLU A 9 -10.23 -15.77 22.12
N ALA A 10 -10.58 -16.69 21.20
CA ALA A 10 -9.93 -16.80 19.90
C ALA A 10 -10.09 -15.52 19.09
N LYS A 11 -11.30 -14.95 19.02
CA LYS A 11 -11.55 -13.66 18.36
C LYS A 11 -10.66 -12.55 18.92
N LYS A 12 -10.62 -12.39 20.25
CA LYS A 12 -9.77 -11.38 20.91
C LYS A 12 -8.29 -11.60 20.63
N ARG A 13 -7.84 -12.85 20.61
CA ARG A 13 -6.45 -13.21 20.33
C ARG A 13 -6.08 -12.93 18.87
N ILE A 14 -6.94 -13.30 17.92
CA ILE A 14 -6.78 -13.00 16.49
C ILE A 14 -6.64 -11.50 16.26
N GLU A 15 -7.54 -10.70 16.83
CA GLU A 15 -7.49 -9.23 16.69
C GLU A 15 -6.22 -8.62 17.28
N LYS A 16 -5.74 -9.16 18.41
CA LYS A 16 -4.46 -8.74 18.99
C LYS A 16 -3.29 -9.11 18.08
N LEU A 17 -3.25 -10.35 17.59
CA LEU A 17 -2.19 -10.82 16.71
C LEU A 17 -2.12 -10.02 15.41
N ARG A 18 -3.27 -9.70 14.79
CA ARG A 18 -3.34 -8.84 13.61
C ARG A 18 -2.67 -7.49 13.84
N LYS A 19 -3.08 -6.79 14.90
CA LYS A 19 -2.52 -5.47 15.27
C LYS A 19 -1.01 -5.52 15.52
N GLU A 20 -0.54 -6.53 16.26
CA GLU A 20 0.90 -6.67 16.54
C GLU A 20 1.69 -6.97 15.26
N ILE A 21 1.21 -7.87 14.41
CA ILE A 21 1.86 -8.20 13.14
C ILE A 21 1.86 -6.99 12.21
N GLU A 22 0.75 -6.26 12.09
CA GLU A 22 0.65 -5.04 11.27
C GLU A 22 1.62 -3.95 11.75
N ARG A 23 1.71 -3.74 13.06
CA ARG A 23 2.70 -2.81 13.64
C ARG A 23 4.12 -3.22 13.25
N HIS A 24 4.46 -4.49 13.40
CA HIS A 24 5.80 -4.98 13.07
C HIS A 24 6.09 -4.99 11.57
N ASP A 25 5.07 -5.22 10.73
CA ASP A 25 5.17 -5.06 9.27
C ASP A 25 5.51 -3.61 8.91
N TYR A 26 4.82 -2.65 9.52
CA TYR A 26 5.09 -1.23 9.29
C TYR A 26 6.50 -0.84 9.73
N LEU A 27 6.89 -1.25 10.94
CA LEU A 27 8.23 -0.99 11.47
C LEU A 27 9.33 -1.59 10.59
N TYR A 28 9.15 -2.83 10.11
CA TYR A 28 10.13 -3.53 9.30
C TYR A 28 10.16 -3.00 7.86
N TYR A 29 9.03 -3.00 7.16
CA TYR A 29 8.98 -2.76 5.71
C TYR A 29 8.84 -1.29 5.31
N VAL A 30 8.33 -0.43 6.20
CA VAL A 30 8.13 0.99 5.90
C VAL A 30 9.17 1.86 6.61
N LEU A 31 9.35 1.66 7.91
CA LEU A 31 10.29 2.47 8.69
C LEU A 31 11.73 1.93 8.70
N ASN A 32 11.95 0.69 8.26
CA ASN A 32 13.24 0.01 8.33
C ASN A 32 13.84 0.04 9.75
N ARG A 33 13.00 -0.18 10.77
CA ARG A 33 13.31 -0.13 12.21
C ARG A 33 12.64 -1.28 12.97
N PRO A 34 13.05 -2.55 12.75
CA PRO A 34 12.46 -3.69 13.44
C PRO A 34 12.69 -3.65 14.95
N GLU A 35 11.65 -3.96 15.73
CA GLU A 35 11.71 -4.02 17.20
C GLU A 35 11.85 -5.44 17.75
N ILE A 36 11.48 -6.45 16.96
CA ILE A 36 11.52 -7.86 17.35
C ILE A 36 12.33 -8.67 16.33
N SER A 37 12.82 -9.84 16.75
CA SER A 37 13.51 -10.76 15.83
C SER A 37 12.54 -11.43 14.87
N ASP A 38 13.06 -11.88 13.72
CA ASP A 38 12.30 -12.64 12.72
C ASP A 38 11.64 -13.88 13.34
N ALA A 39 12.32 -14.58 14.25
CA ALA A 39 11.77 -15.75 14.94
C ALA A 39 10.57 -15.41 15.84
N ALA A 40 10.60 -14.24 16.51
CA ALA A 40 9.46 -13.79 17.32
C ALA A 40 8.27 -13.42 16.43
N TYR A 41 8.54 -12.73 15.33
CA TYR A 41 7.54 -12.37 14.33
C TYR A 41 6.90 -13.61 13.68
N ASP A 42 7.70 -14.60 13.28
CA ASP A 42 7.22 -15.85 12.70
C ASP A 42 6.35 -16.64 13.69
N SER A 43 6.66 -16.58 14.98
CA SER A 43 5.83 -17.17 16.03
C SER A 43 4.44 -16.52 16.08
N LEU A 44 4.36 -15.19 16.03
CA LEU A 44 3.08 -14.45 15.98
C LEU A 44 2.25 -14.86 14.76
N LYS A 45 2.90 -14.91 13.59
CA LYS A 45 2.24 -15.32 12.34
C LYS A 45 1.74 -16.76 12.39
N ARG A 46 2.56 -17.68 12.88
CA ARG A 46 2.20 -19.09 12.98
C ARG A 46 0.99 -19.28 13.89
N GLU A 47 0.95 -18.56 15.00
CA GLU A 47 -0.21 -18.57 15.90
C GLU A 47 -1.47 -18.03 15.22
N LEU A 48 -1.37 -16.90 14.50
CA LEU A 48 -2.51 -16.33 13.78
C LEU A 48 -3.05 -17.31 12.73
N ILE A 49 -2.17 -17.93 11.95
CA ILE A 49 -2.54 -18.94 10.93
C ILE A 49 -3.27 -20.12 11.58
N GLU A 50 -2.78 -20.61 12.71
CA GLU A 50 -3.40 -21.74 13.41
C GLU A 50 -4.78 -21.39 13.96
N LEU A 51 -4.94 -20.19 14.53
CA LEU A 51 -6.24 -19.72 15.02
C LEU A 51 -7.23 -19.50 13.88
N GLU A 52 -6.81 -18.93 12.75
CA GLU A 52 -7.66 -18.76 11.58
C GLU A 52 -8.06 -20.09 10.93
N LYS A 53 -7.20 -21.12 10.98
CA LYS A 53 -7.56 -22.49 10.58
C LYS A 53 -8.61 -23.11 11.49
N GLN A 54 -8.50 -22.88 12.81
CA GLN A 54 -9.46 -23.40 13.79
C GLN A 54 -10.79 -22.65 13.79
N PHE A 55 -10.78 -21.36 13.45
CA PHE A 55 -11.95 -20.49 13.40
C PHE A 55 -12.04 -19.73 12.06
N PRO A 56 -12.38 -20.42 10.95
CA PRO A 56 -12.39 -19.83 9.61
C PRO A 56 -13.33 -18.62 9.47
N GLU A 57 -14.37 -18.52 10.30
CA GLU A 57 -15.31 -17.39 10.30
C GLU A 57 -14.67 -16.06 10.69
N PHE A 58 -13.47 -16.08 11.28
CA PHE A 58 -12.75 -14.87 11.67
C PHE A 58 -11.75 -14.41 10.61
N VAL A 59 -11.52 -15.17 9.53
CA VAL A 59 -10.64 -14.74 8.43
C VAL A 59 -11.24 -13.52 7.73
N THR A 60 -10.48 -12.44 7.65
CA THR A 60 -10.88 -11.19 6.98
C THR A 60 -9.97 -10.89 5.79
N PRO A 61 -10.45 -10.19 4.74
CA PRO A 61 -9.64 -9.87 3.56
C PRO A 61 -8.39 -9.00 3.82
N ASP A 62 -8.36 -8.31 4.96
CA ASP A 62 -7.28 -7.44 5.44
C ASP A 62 -6.31 -8.15 6.41
N SER A 63 -6.56 -9.41 6.77
CA SER A 63 -5.68 -10.15 7.68
C SER A 63 -4.26 -10.30 7.08
N PRO A 64 -3.19 -10.16 7.89
CA PRO A 64 -1.81 -10.34 7.43
C PRO A 64 -1.52 -11.70 6.80
N THR A 65 -2.35 -12.72 7.09
CA THR A 65 -2.26 -14.06 6.49
C THR A 65 -2.75 -14.09 5.04
N GLN A 66 -3.49 -13.08 4.58
CA GLN A 66 -4.01 -12.97 3.21
C GLN A 66 -3.01 -12.36 2.23
N ARG A 67 -1.77 -12.11 2.65
CA ARG A 67 -0.68 -11.59 1.80
C ARG A 67 0.00 -12.66 0.93
N VAL A 68 -0.55 -13.87 0.85
CA VAL A 68 0.00 -14.96 0.03
C VAL A 68 -0.26 -14.70 -1.45
N GLY A 69 0.77 -14.92 -2.27
CA GLY A 69 0.58 -15.01 -3.72
C GLY A 69 -0.28 -16.24 -4.07
N GLY A 70 -1.17 -16.08 -5.05
CA GLY A 70 -1.95 -17.16 -5.63
C GLY A 70 -1.40 -17.62 -6.98
N PRO A 71 -2.04 -18.60 -7.64
CA PRO A 71 -1.76 -18.88 -9.05
C PRO A 71 -1.97 -17.62 -9.91
N PRO A 72 -1.27 -17.48 -11.04
CA PRO A 72 -1.47 -16.37 -11.96
C PRO A 72 -2.94 -16.25 -12.37
N LEU A 73 -3.45 -15.03 -12.43
CA LEU A 73 -4.77 -14.78 -12.99
C LEU A 73 -4.75 -15.08 -14.49
N GLU A 74 -5.83 -15.68 -15.01
CA GLU A 74 -5.99 -15.92 -16.46
C GLU A 74 -6.06 -14.60 -17.25
N LYS A 75 -6.59 -13.54 -16.61
CA LYS A 75 -6.72 -12.21 -17.19
C LYS A 75 -6.84 -11.15 -16.09
N PHE A 76 -6.39 -9.94 -16.39
CA PHE A 76 -6.64 -8.78 -15.56
C PHE A 76 -7.95 -8.09 -15.97
N GLU A 77 -8.74 -7.67 -14.99
CA GLU A 77 -9.92 -6.85 -15.25
C GLU A 77 -9.51 -5.40 -15.46
N LYS A 78 -10.24 -4.68 -16.33
CA LYS A 78 -10.01 -3.24 -16.52
C LYS A 78 -10.59 -2.44 -15.36
N VAL A 79 -9.87 -1.43 -14.92
CA VAL A 79 -10.29 -0.51 -13.87
C VAL A 79 -10.24 0.91 -14.41
N THR A 80 -11.39 1.59 -14.44
CA THR A 80 -11.44 3.02 -14.75
C THR A 80 -11.05 3.83 -13.53
N HIS A 81 -10.06 4.70 -13.69
CA HIS A 81 -9.60 5.59 -12.64
C HIS A 81 -10.62 6.68 -12.37
N LYS A 82 -10.93 6.91 -11.09
CA LYS A 82 -11.85 7.99 -10.67
C LYS A 82 -11.28 9.37 -11.00
N VAL A 83 -9.96 9.51 -10.91
CA VAL A 83 -9.20 10.72 -11.29
C VAL A 83 -8.10 10.26 -12.25
N PRO A 84 -7.94 10.89 -13.42
CA PRO A 84 -6.90 10.50 -14.37
C PRO A 84 -5.49 10.56 -13.76
N MET A 85 -4.70 9.52 -14.04
CA MET A 85 -3.28 9.43 -13.68
C MET A 85 -2.41 10.09 -14.77
N LEU A 86 -2.20 11.40 -14.63
CA LEU A 86 -1.47 12.22 -15.59
C LEU A 86 0.03 11.91 -15.60
N THR A 87 0.69 12.35 -16.68
CA THR A 87 2.16 12.38 -16.78
C THR A 87 2.68 13.78 -16.46
N LEU A 88 3.94 13.87 -16.10
CA LEU A 88 4.66 15.14 -15.99
C LEU A 88 5.34 15.47 -17.32
N ASN A 89 5.61 16.76 -17.54
CA ASN A 89 6.56 17.18 -18.56
C ASN A 89 7.99 16.99 -18.04
N ASP A 90 8.89 16.64 -18.94
CA ASP A 90 10.30 16.45 -18.61
C ASP A 90 11.09 17.77 -18.81
N ALA A 91 12.17 17.90 -18.06
CA ALA A 91 13.25 18.86 -18.29
C ALA A 91 14.57 18.08 -18.16
N MET A 92 15.44 18.17 -19.16
CA MET A 92 16.66 17.38 -19.28
C MET A 92 17.90 18.14 -18.82
N ASP A 93 17.81 19.46 -18.72
CA ASP A 93 18.87 20.34 -18.26
C ASP A 93 18.35 21.52 -17.42
N GLU A 94 19.29 22.32 -16.92
CA GLU A 94 19.00 23.46 -16.06
C GLU A 94 18.31 24.60 -16.82
N GLU A 95 18.56 24.75 -18.13
CA GLU A 95 17.96 25.79 -18.95
C GLU A 95 16.46 25.51 -19.14
N GLU A 96 16.10 24.29 -19.53
CA GLU A 96 14.70 23.84 -19.64
C GLU A 96 13.94 23.98 -18.31
N LEU A 97 14.60 23.71 -17.18
CA LEU A 97 14.01 23.89 -15.85
C LEU A 97 13.75 25.38 -15.53
N ARG A 98 14.69 26.26 -15.86
CA ARG A 98 14.54 27.72 -15.70
C ARG A 98 13.41 28.26 -16.58
N GLU A 99 13.33 27.81 -17.82
CA GLU A 99 12.24 28.17 -18.73
C GLU A 99 10.87 27.72 -18.18
N TRP A 100 10.79 26.51 -17.62
CA TRP A 100 9.59 26.04 -16.95
C TRP A 100 9.19 26.93 -15.78
N GLU A 101 10.13 27.30 -14.91
CA GLU A 101 9.86 28.20 -13.79
C GLU A 101 9.37 29.58 -14.28
N GLU A 102 9.98 30.14 -15.33
CA GLU A 102 9.55 31.42 -15.89
C GLU A 102 8.13 31.35 -16.47
N ARG A 103 7.73 30.22 -17.07
CA ARG A 103 6.33 30.00 -17.47
C ARG A 103 5.38 30.01 -16.27
N ILE A 104 5.75 29.38 -15.16
CA ILE A 104 4.95 29.38 -13.93
C ILE A 104 4.84 30.80 -13.36
N LYS A 105 5.94 31.55 -13.25
CA LYS A 105 5.93 32.93 -12.74
C LYS A 105 5.02 33.86 -13.55
N ARG A 106 4.93 33.68 -14.87
CA ARG A 106 4.02 34.46 -15.74
C ARG A 106 2.53 34.22 -15.44
N LEU A 107 2.18 33.11 -14.82
CA LEU A 107 0.80 32.77 -14.44
C LEU A 107 0.41 33.30 -13.05
N LEU A 108 1.37 33.82 -12.28
CA LEU A 108 1.20 34.21 -10.88
C LEU A 108 1.27 35.74 -10.71
N SER A 109 0.59 36.24 -9.69
CA SER A 109 0.72 37.65 -9.27
C SER A 109 2.06 37.91 -8.57
N PRO A 110 2.55 39.17 -8.52
CA PRO A 110 3.79 39.51 -7.83
C PRO A 110 3.85 39.09 -6.36
N SER A 111 2.70 39.06 -5.67
CA SER A 111 2.60 38.58 -4.29
C SER A 111 2.70 37.06 -4.15
N GLU A 112 2.26 36.31 -5.15
CA GLU A 112 2.35 34.84 -5.18
C GLU A 112 3.75 34.39 -5.55
N ILE A 113 4.42 35.07 -6.51
CA ILE A 113 5.82 34.79 -6.86
C ILE A 113 6.73 34.89 -5.63
N LYS A 114 6.52 35.87 -4.75
CA LYS A 114 7.30 36.03 -3.51
C LYS A 114 7.13 34.89 -2.51
N LYS A 115 6.06 34.09 -2.65
CA LYS A 115 5.73 32.94 -1.81
C LYS A 115 5.90 31.62 -2.56
N LEU A 116 6.38 31.67 -3.81
CA LEU A 116 6.59 30.48 -4.62
C LEU A 116 7.69 29.66 -3.97
N ASP A 117 7.40 28.38 -3.76
CA ASP A 117 8.32 27.40 -3.21
C ASP A 117 8.10 26.08 -3.95
N TYR A 118 9.11 25.23 -3.91
CA TYR A 118 9.11 23.96 -4.64
C TYR A 118 9.25 22.80 -3.68
N PHE A 119 8.43 21.79 -3.94
CA PHE A 119 8.59 20.49 -3.34
C PHE A 119 9.23 19.55 -4.36
N ALA A 120 10.41 19.03 -4.02
CA ALA A 120 11.18 18.14 -4.87
C ALA A 120 11.20 16.73 -4.29
N GLU A 121 10.88 15.75 -5.13
CA GLU A 121 10.95 14.33 -4.82
C GLU A 121 11.82 13.60 -5.84
N LEU A 122 12.41 12.48 -5.44
CA LEU A 122 13.10 11.60 -6.36
C LEU A 122 12.08 10.94 -7.31
N LYS A 123 12.33 11.04 -8.62
CA LYS A 123 11.53 10.34 -9.63
C LYS A 123 11.87 8.84 -9.59
N MET A 124 11.04 8.06 -8.92
CA MET A 124 11.17 6.60 -8.86
C MET A 124 10.91 6.00 -10.23
N ASP A 125 11.87 5.22 -10.75
CA ASP A 125 11.70 4.49 -12.00
C ASP A 125 11.06 3.13 -11.73
N GLY A 126 9.76 3.05 -11.97
CA GLY A 126 8.93 1.89 -11.68
C GLY A 126 7.56 1.99 -12.33
N LEU A 127 6.63 1.15 -11.87
CA LEU A 127 5.26 1.15 -12.39
C LEU A 127 4.34 1.98 -11.50
N ALA A 128 3.73 3.01 -12.06
CA ALA A 128 2.71 3.80 -11.36
C ALA A 128 1.46 2.96 -11.08
N MET A 129 0.93 3.09 -9.86
CA MET A 129 -0.26 2.38 -9.40
C MET A 129 -1.19 3.30 -8.60
N SER A 130 -2.47 2.94 -8.56
CA SER A 130 -3.49 3.57 -7.73
C SER A 130 -3.99 2.57 -6.69
N LEU A 131 -4.04 2.98 -5.42
CA LEU A 131 -4.53 2.17 -4.31
C LEU A 131 -5.79 2.82 -3.74
N ILE A 132 -6.88 2.06 -3.69
CA ILE A 132 -8.17 2.53 -3.19
C ILE A 132 -8.42 1.88 -1.84
N TYR A 133 -8.56 2.72 -0.83
CA TYR A 133 -8.94 2.34 0.51
C TYR A 133 -10.38 2.78 0.80
N ARG A 134 -11.15 1.93 1.47
CA ARG A 134 -12.49 2.25 1.97
C ARG A 134 -12.55 1.88 3.45
N ASP A 135 -12.94 2.83 4.29
CA ASP A 135 -12.97 2.67 5.75
C ASP A 135 -11.63 2.17 6.33
N GLY A 136 -10.53 2.65 5.74
CA GLY A 136 -9.17 2.26 6.09
C GLY A 136 -8.68 0.97 5.43
N ILE A 137 -9.54 0.16 4.80
CA ILE A 137 -9.17 -1.14 4.25
C ILE A 137 -8.84 -1.06 2.76
N LEU A 138 -7.76 -1.69 2.31
CA LEU A 138 -7.40 -1.80 0.90
C LEU A 138 -8.45 -2.65 0.16
N VAL A 139 -9.21 -2.01 -0.73
CA VAL A 139 -10.24 -2.67 -1.54
C VAL A 139 -9.83 -2.90 -2.98
N LYS A 140 -8.90 -2.09 -3.51
CA LYS A 140 -8.46 -2.22 -4.90
C LYS A 140 -7.06 -1.65 -5.13
N GLY A 141 -6.26 -2.34 -5.93
CA GLY A 141 -5.02 -1.84 -6.53
C GLY A 141 -5.12 -1.89 -8.04
N ALA A 142 -4.76 -0.81 -8.73
CA ALA A 142 -4.83 -0.72 -10.19
C ALA A 142 -3.53 -0.18 -10.79
N THR A 143 -3.12 -0.70 -11.95
CA THR A 143 -2.00 -0.11 -12.71
C THR A 143 -2.40 1.23 -13.33
N ARG A 144 -1.44 2.04 -13.77
CA ARG A 144 -1.73 3.27 -14.51
C ARG A 144 -2.47 3.02 -15.82
N GLY A 145 -2.02 2.03 -16.60
CA GLY A 145 -2.49 1.82 -17.98
C GLY A 145 -2.28 3.05 -18.85
N ASP A 146 -3.34 3.51 -19.52
CA ASP A 146 -3.32 4.71 -20.37
C ASP A 146 -3.51 6.03 -19.60
N GLY A 147 -3.62 5.97 -18.27
CA GLY A 147 -3.91 7.09 -17.39
C GLY A 147 -5.39 7.27 -17.06
N TYR A 148 -6.30 6.68 -17.83
CA TYR A 148 -7.75 6.66 -17.58
C TYR A 148 -8.26 5.27 -17.19
N THR A 149 -7.70 4.23 -17.79
CA THR A 149 -8.02 2.83 -17.54
C THR A 149 -6.74 2.05 -17.29
N GLY A 150 -6.71 1.37 -16.15
CA GLY A 150 -5.67 0.42 -15.76
C GLY A 150 -6.18 -1.01 -15.67
N GLU A 151 -5.36 -1.85 -15.05
CA GLU A 151 -5.63 -3.27 -14.78
C GLU A 151 -5.75 -3.51 -13.27
N ASP A 152 -6.72 -4.31 -12.84
CA ASP A 152 -6.91 -4.71 -11.44
C ASP A 152 -5.80 -5.68 -11.02
N VAL A 153 -4.87 -5.19 -10.22
CA VAL A 153 -3.72 -5.93 -9.69
C VAL A 153 -3.79 -6.06 -8.18
N THR A 154 -5.00 -6.06 -7.61
CA THR A 154 -5.22 -6.06 -6.15
C THR A 154 -4.52 -7.23 -5.46
N GLN A 155 -4.57 -8.44 -6.04
CA GLN A 155 -3.91 -9.61 -5.45
C GLN A 155 -2.39 -9.46 -5.44
N ASN A 156 -1.80 -8.95 -6.52
CA ASN A 156 -0.36 -8.67 -6.61
C ASN A 156 0.05 -7.62 -5.56
N VAL A 157 -0.72 -6.54 -5.47
CA VAL A 157 -0.49 -5.45 -4.51
C VAL A 157 -0.50 -5.96 -3.07
N LYS A 158 -1.41 -6.87 -2.69
CA LYS A 158 -1.45 -7.43 -1.32
C LYS A 158 -0.16 -8.14 -0.92
N THR A 159 0.60 -8.67 -1.88
CA THR A 159 1.89 -9.33 -1.62
C THR A 159 3.03 -8.35 -1.32
N ILE A 160 2.87 -7.07 -1.69
CA ILE A 160 3.86 -6.02 -1.41
C ILE A 160 3.71 -5.61 0.05
N ARG A 161 4.68 -5.98 0.88
CA ARG A 161 4.56 -5.85 2.34
C ARG A 161 4.58 -4.41 2.86
N ALA A 162 5.21 -3.50 2.11
CA ALA A 162 5.18 -2.08 2.41
C ALA A 162 3.79 -1.44 2.20
N ILE A 163 2.89 -2.11 1.47
CA ILE A 163 1.53 -1.63 1.25
C ILE A 163 0.64 -2.10 2.40
N PRO A 164 0.05 -1.20 3.22
CA PRO A 164 -0.85 -1.58 4.30
C PRO A 164 -2.15 -2.15 3.74
N LEU A 165 -2.69 -3.17 4.41
CA LEU A 165 -4.05 -3.66 4.10
C LEU A 165 -5.13 -2.89 4.88
N ARG A 166 -4.72 -2.22 5.96
CA ARG A 166 -5.52 -1.41 6.87
C ARG A 166 -4.70 -0.26 7.44
#